data_AF-B6ESE9-F1
#
_entry.id   AF-B6ESE9-F1
#
_cell.length_a   1.000
_cell.length_b   1.000
_cell.length_c   1.000
_cell.angle_alpha   90.00
_cell.angle_beta   90.00
_cell.angle_gamma   90.00
#
_symmetry.space_group_name_H-M   'P 1'
#
loop_
_entity.id
_entity.type
_entity.pdbx_description
1 polymer ?
#
loop_
_entity_poly.entity_id
_entity_poly.type
_entity_poly.pdbx_seq_one_letter_code
_entity_poly.pdbx_strand_id
1 'polypeptide(L)'
;MKPIKITLYRWGGSWGPFKVNIPCGECTLTKDILQDTFDSELSGIPIELEVKDWLTYWWEPLKLKAWHTPIIIVENTVISEGEALNRGVLIQAVIAQVVQRDEIKGNVVYGKATCPFCIKAKAALDEKGIDYIYHDVVKNSAALYRMIPEVKAIIGEKTPVTVPQIWLDGKYIGGFDNLTLHLNK
;
A
#
# COMPACT_ATOMS: atom_id res chain seq x y z
N MET A 1 -0.88 8.91 -12.79
CA MET A 1 0.38 8.57 -12.09
C MET A 1 1.17 7.56 -12.92
N LYS A 2 2.51 7.64 -12.95
CA LYS A 2 3.35 6.61 -13.62
C LYS A 2 3.17 5.25 -12.92
N PRO A 3 3.09 4.12 -13.65
CA PRO A 3 2.99 2.80 -13.04
C PRO A 3 4.11 2.55 -12.02
N ILE A 4 3.75 1.90 -10.91
CA ILE A 4 4.70 1.43 -9.91
C ILE A 4 5.32 0.14 -10.44
N LYS A 5 6.64 0.13 -10.60
CA LYS A 5 7.35 -1.04 -11.10
C LYS A 5 7.59 -2.04 -9.99
N ILE A 6 7.23 -3.29 -10.25
CA ILE A 6 7.47 -4.41 -9.34
C ILE A 6 8.18 -5.51 -10.11
N THR A 7 9.30 -5.99 -9.59
CA THR A 7 10.04 -7.10 -10.20
C THR A 7 10.04 -8.30 -9.27
N LEU A 8 9.57 -9.44 -9.75
CA LEU A 8 9.70 -10.76 -9.11
C LEU A 8 10.86 -11.52 -9.79
N TYR A 9 11.92 -11.79 -9.03
CA TYR A 9 12.92 -12.77 -9.42
C TYR A 9 12.54 -14.14 -8.86
N ARG A 10 12.12 -15.04 -9.73
CA ARG A 10 11.76 -16.42 -9.37
C ARG A 10 12.94 -17.36 -9.55
N TRP A 11 12.96 -18.45 -8.78
CA TRP A 11 13.92 -19.54 -8.97
C TRP A 11 13.72 -20.16 -10.36
N GLY A 12 14.65 -19.90 -11.27
CA GLY A 12 14.51 -20.26 -12.67
C GLY A 12 15.67 -19.74 -13.51
N GLY A 13 15.71 -20.15 -14.77
CA GLY A 13 16.67 -19.67 -15.75
C GLY A 13 17.96 -20.48 -15.84
N SER A 14 18.93 -19.89 -16.52
CA SER A 14 20.22 -20.52 -16.81
C SER A 14 21.32 -19.47 -16.94
N TRP A 15 22.52 -19.85 -16.53
CA TRP A 15 23.73 -19.05 -16.70
C TRP A 15 24.89 -19.97 -17.08
N GLY A 16 25.30 -19.91 -18.34
CA GLY A 16 26.30 -20.83 -18.90
C GLY A 16 25.89 -22.30 -18.73
N PRO A 17 26.71 -23.16 -18.10
CA PRO A 17 26.38 -24.57 -17.87
C PRO A 17 25.38 -24.78 -16.72
N PHE A 18 25.09 -23.77 -15.92
CA PHE A 18 24.17 -23.88 -14.77
C PHE A 18 22.74 -23.62 -15.21
N LYS A 19 21.80 -24.47 -14.79
CA LYS A 19 20.37 -24.33 -15.07
C LYS A 19 19.54 -24.78 -13.88
N VAL A 20 18.47 -24.05 -13.60
CA VAL A 20 17.47 -24.44 -12.61
C VAL A 20 16.47 -25.41 -13.25
N ASN A 21 16.32 -26.59 -12.64
CA ASN A 21 15.35 -27.62 -13.08
C ASN A 21 14.38 -28.04 -11.97
N ILE A 22 14.48 -27.44 -10.78
CA ILE A 22 13.67 -27.80 -9.60
C ILE A 22 12.60 -26.72 -9.43
N PRO A 23 11.32 -27.08 -9.24
CA PRO A 23 10.25 -26.11 -8.99
C PRO A 23 10.42 -25.43 -7.62
N CYS A 24 9.94 -24.20 -7.51
CA CYS A 24 9.95 -23.39 -6.29
C CYS A 24 8.51 -23.09 -5.88
N GLY A 25 8.06 -23.63 -4.74
CA GLY A 25 6.69 -23.46 -4.24
C GLY A 25 6.43 -22.03 -3.78
N GLU A 26 7.40 -21.44 -3.08
CA GLU A 26 7.38 -20.07 -2.57
C GLU A 26 7.26 -19.06 -3.71
N CYS A 27 7.90 -19.33 -4.85
CA CYS A 27 7.83 -18.50 -6.04
C CYS A 27 6.43 -18.51 -6.67
N THR A 28 5.78 -19.68 -6.73
CA THR A 28 4.40 -19.81 -7.22
C THR A 28 3.44 -19.08 -6.28
N LEU A 29 3.50 -19.37 -4.98
CA LEU A 29 2.66 -18.71 -3.98
C LEU A 29 2.84 -17.19 -3.98
N THR A 30 4.07 -16.71 -4.10
CA THR A 30 4.37 -15.28 -4.21
C THR A 30 3.69 -14.64 -5.42
N LYS A 31 3.71 -15.31 -6.58
CA LYS A 31 3.04 -14.80 -7.78
C LYS A 31 1.52 -14.71 -7.58
N ASP A 32 0.94 -15.72 -6.95
CA ASP A 32 -0.51 -15.75 -6.68
C ASP A 32 -0.89 -14.63 -5.69
N ILE A 33 -0.09 -14.42 -4.64
CA ILE A 33 -0.27 -13.32 -3.69
C ILE A 33 -0.17 -11.96 -4.40
N LEU A 34 0.81 -11.76 -5.28
CA LEU A 34 0.93 -10.53 -6.06
C LEU A 34 -0.34 -10.25 -6.86
N GLN A 35 -0.79 -11.23 -7.64
CA GLN A 35 -1.97 -11.07 -8.50
C GLN A 35 -3.22 -10.76 -7.68
N ASP A 36 -3.48 -11.55 -6.62
CA ASP A 36 -4.66 -11.35 -5.78
C ASP A 36 -4.63 -9.98 -5.07
N THR A 37 -3.46 -9.53 -4.63
CA THR A 37 -3.32 -8.20 -3.99
C THR A 37 -3.56 -7.06 -5.00
N PHE A 38 -3.13 -7.22 -6.26
CA PHE A 38 -3.38 -6.23 -7.31
C PHE A 38 -4.86 -6.11 -7.65
N ASP A 39 -5.57 -7.24 -7.68
CA ASP A 39 -6.99 -7.28 -8.02
C ASP A 39 -7.89 -6.83 -6.86
N SER A 40 -7.38 -6.89 -5.62
CA SER A 40 -8.11 -6.51 -4.41
C SER A 40 -7.61 -5.20 -3.78
N GLU A 41 -6.67 -5.23 -2.83
CA GLU A 41 -6.32 -4.05 -2.03
C GLU A 41 -5.62 -2.95 -2.82
N LEU A 42 -4.90 -3.31 -3.88
CA LEU A 42 -4.20 -2.36 -4.75
C LEU A 42 -4.96 -2.08 -6.06
N SER A 43 -6.24 -2.46 -6.12
CA SER A 43 -7.09 -2.22 -7.29
C SER A 43 -7.16 -0.74 -7.64
N GLY A 44 -6.98 -0.43 -8.93
CA GLY A 44 -6.93 0.94 -9.44
C GLY A 44 -5.57 1.64 -9.34
N ILE A 45 -4.58 1.04 -8.67
CA ILE A 45 -3.20 1.54 -8.68
C ILE A 45 -2.51 1.01 -9.95
N PRO A 46 -1.95 1.87 -10.82
CA PRO A 46 -1.22 1.40 -11.99
C PRO A 46 0.07 0.70 -11.54
N ILE A 47 0.15 -0.61 -11.78
CA ILE A 47 1.31 -1.45 -11.42
C ILE A 47 1.81 -2.16 -12.67
N GLU A 48 3.13 -2.20 -12.84
CA GLU A 48 3.82 -2.95 -13.88
C GLU A 48 4.61 -4.07 -13.22
N LEU A 49 4.14 -5.31 -13.37
CA LEU A 49 4.83 -6.50 -12.86
C LEU A 49 5.75 -7.08 -13.94
N GLU A 50 7.03 -7.19 -13.61
CA GLU A 50 8.02 -7.91 -14.41
C GLU A 50 8.44 -9.19 -13.67
N VAL A 51 8.38 -10.34 -14.33
CA VAL A 51 8.83 -11.62 -13.77
C VAL A 51 10.11 -12.04 -14.47
N LYS A 52 11.19 -12.17 -13.71
CA LYS A 52 12.52 -12.56 -14.21
C LYS A 52 12.95 -13.89 -13.62
N ASP A 53 13.62 -14.67 -14.44
CA ASP A 53 14.31 -15.87 -14.00
C ASP A 53 15.61 -15.47 -13.30
N TRP A 54 15.70 -15.72 -11.99
CA TRP A 54 16.80 -15.22 -11.17
C TRP A 54 18.16 -15.64 -11.67
N LEU A 55 18.37 -16.90 -12.06
CA LEU A 55 19.68 -17.35 -12.52
C LEU A 55 20.10 -16.67 -13.82
N THR A 56 19.14 -16.27 -14.66
CA THR A 56 19.43 -15.53 -15.89
C THR A 56 19.82 -14.08 -15.59
N TYR A 57 19.29 -13.48 -14.53
CA TYR A 57 19.44 -12.06 -14.18
C TYR A 57 20.10 -11.82 -12.82
N TRP A 58 20.89 -12.78 -12.32
CA TRP A 58 21.33 -12.84 -10.92
C TRP A 58 22.10 -11.59 -10.47
N TRP A 59 22.76 -10.89 -11.39
CA TRP A 59 23.51 -9.65 -11.11
C TRP A 59 22.61 -8.44 -10.82
N GLU A 60 21.35 -8.44 -11.25
CA GLU A 60 20.43 -7.32 -11.03
C GLU A 60 20.02 -7.18 -9.56
N PRO A 61 19.45 -8.21 -8.90
CA PRO A 61 19.05 -8.10 -7.49
C PRO A 61 20.26 -7.97 -6.56
N LEU A 62 21.43 -8.51 -6.94
CA LEU A 62 22.66 -8.35 -6.15
C LEU A 62 23.09 -6.89 -5.99
N LYS A 63 22.81 -6.01 -6.96
CA LYS A 63 23.07 -4.56 -6.83
C LYS A 63 22.30 -3.95 -5.66
N LEU A 64 21.18 -4.57 -5.28
CA LEU A 64 20.34 -4.19 -4.14
C LEU A 64 20.57 -5.10 -2.92
N LYS A 65 21.66 -5.87 -2.92
CA LYS A 65 22.05 -6.81 -1.84
C LYS A 65 21.03 -7.93 -1.59
N ALA A 66 20.25 -8.32 -2.60
CA ALA A 66 19.36 -9.47 -2.55
C ALA A 66 19.93 -10.66 -3.32
N TRP A 67 19.88 -11.85 -2.73
CA TRP A 67 20.63 -13.03 -3.16
C TRP A 67 19.73 -14.25 -3.39
N HIS A 68 18.69 -14.46 -2.60
CA HIS A 68 17.90 -15.70 -2.58
C HIS A 68 16.45 -15.50 -3.03
N THR A 69 16.00 -16.34 -3.95
CA THR A 69 14.62 -16.29 -4.47
C THR A 69 13.57 -16.87 -3.53
N PRO A 70 12.29 -16.47 -3.67
CA PRO A 70 11.82 -15.39 -4.53
C PRO A 70 12.27 -14.02 -3.99
N ILE A 71 12.63 -13.10 -4.89
CA ILE A 71 13.00 -11.72 -4.54
C ILE A 71 11.94 -10.80 -5.13
N ILE A 72 11.35 -9.96 -4.29
CA ILE A 72 10.44 -8.90 -4.73
C ILE A 72 11.09 -7.55 -4.53
N ILE A 73 11.14 -6.79 -5.62
CA ILE A 73 11.62 -5.41 -5.62
C ILE A 73 10.45 -4.51 -6.04
N VAL A 74 10.17 -3.50 -5.23
CA VAL A 74 9.26 -2.40 -5.57
C VAL A 74 10.11 -1.19 -5.89
N GLU A 75 10.07 -0.74 -7.14
CA GLU A 75 10.96 0.28 -7.70
C GLU A 75 12.45 -0.07 -7.47
N ASN A 76 13.09 0.50 -6.46
CA ASN A 76 14.50 0.27 -6.11
C ASN A 76 14.67 -0.31 -4.70
N THR A 77 13.60 -0.83 -4.10
CA THR A 77 13.59 -1.35 -2.73
C THR A 77 13.25 -2.83 -2.72
N VAL A 78 14.15 -3.65 -2.15
CA VAL A 78 13.87 -5.06 -1.87
C VAL A 78 12.91 -5.12 -0.69
N ILE A 79 11.77 -5.79 -0.87
CA ILE A 79 10.73 -5.89 0.16
C ILE A 79 10.54 -7.31 0.70
N SER A 80 11.02 -8.32 -0.01
CA SER A 80 10.92 -9.73 0.38
C SER A 80 12.01 -10.53 -0.34
N GLU A 81 12.64 -11.47 0.37
CA GLU A 81 13.71 -12.33 -0.11
C GLU A 81 13.61 -13.71 0.57
N GLY A 82 13.76 -14.79 -0.19
CA GLY A 82 13.94 -16.14 0.37
C GLY A 82 12.70 -16.79 0.99
N GLU A 83 11.54 -16.15 0.95
CA GLU A 83 10.29 -16.65 1.52
C GLU A 83 9.08 -16.21 0.68
N ALA A 84 7.92 -16.84 0.92
CA ALA A 84 6.69 -16.41 0.27
C ALA A 84 6.32 -14.97 0.69
N LEU A 85 5.92 -14.15 -0.28
CA LEU A 85 5.63 -12.73 -0.05
C LEU A 85 4.55 -12.51 1.02
N ASN A 86 4.85 -11.65 2.00
CA ASN A 86 3.84 -11.11 2.89
C ASN A 86 3.02 -10.02 2.19
N ARG A 87 1.70 -10.24 2.07
CA ARG A 87 0.76 -9.28 1.46
C ARG A 87 0.85 -7.87 2.07
N GLY A 88 0.88 -7.76 3.40
CA GLY A 88 0.91 -6.47 4.08
C GLY A 88 2.19 -5.68 3.76
N VAL A 89 3.32 -6.36 3.65
CA VAL A 89 4.61 -5.75 3.26
C VAL A 89 4.54 -5.21 1.83
N LEU A 90 3.94 -5.95 0.89
CA LEU A 90 3.69 -5.49 -0.47
C LEU A 90 2.82 -4.22 -0.49
N ILE A 91 1.66 -4.27 0.19
CA ILE A 91 0.74 -3.13 0.23
C ILE A 91 1.43 -1.91 0.81
N GLN A 92 2.11 -2.07 1.95
CA GLN A 92 2.85 -0.98 2.58
C GLN A 92 3.88 -0.35 1.63
N ALA A 93 4.68 -1.18 0.94
CA ALA A 93 5.71 -0.69 0.03
C ALA A 93 5.13 0.03 -1.19
N VAL A 94 4.06 -0.50 -1.78
CA VAL A 94 3.37 0.12 -2.92
C VAL A 94 2.75 1.45 -2.49
N ILE A 95 1.99 1.46 -1.38
CA ILE A 95 1.34 2.69 -0.89
C ILE A 95 2.37 3.76 -0.51
N ALA A 96 3.53 3.39 0.04
CA ALA A 96 4.62 4.34 0.28
C ALA A 96 5.12 5.03 -1.01
N GLN A 97 5.06 4.36 -2.17
CA GLN A 97 5.33 4.98 -3.47
C GLN A 97 4.17 5.85 -3.95
N VAL A 98 2.91 5.45 -3.70
CA VAL A 98 1.73 6.26 -4.06
C VAL A 98 1.72 7.58 -3.27
N VAL A 99 2.06 7.57 -1.98
CA VAL A 99 2.08 8.79 -1.13
C VAL A 99 3.07 9.84 -1.65
N GLN A 100 4.15 9.41 -2.31
CA GLN A 100 5.12 10.32 -2.90
C GLN A 100 4.67 10.93 -4.24
N ARG A 101 3.63 10.37 -4.88
CA ARG A 101 3.23 10.69 -6.26
C ARG A 101 1.81 11.23 -6.38
N ASP A 102 1.02 11.10 -5.32
CA ASP A 102 -0.39 11.47 -5.26
C ASP A 102 -0.72 12.03 -3.87
N GLU A 103 -1.63 12.98 -3.83
CA GLU A 103 -2.13 13.63 -2.62
C GLU A 103 -3.62 13.32 -2.46
N ILE A 104 -4.11 13.26 -1.22
CA ILE A 104 -5.54 13.09 -0.96
C ILE A 104 -6.30 14.31 -1.47
N LYS A 105 -7.26 14.09 -2.37
CA LYS A 105 -8.09 15.12 -2.98
C LYS A 105 -9.55 14.98 -2.55
N GLY A 106 -10.25 16.10 -2.54
CA GLY A 106 -11.67 16.16 -2.19
C GLY A 106 -11.92 15.84 -0.72
N ASN A 107 -13.13 15.36 -0.44
CA ASN A 107 -13.59 15.07 0.91
C ASN A 107 -13.43 13.58 1.20
N VAL A 108 -12.61 13.25 2.20
CA VAL A 108 -12.27 11.87 2.53
C VAL A 108 -12.37 11.65 4.03
N VAL A 109 -13.00 10.55 4.42
CA VAL A 109 -13.11 10.11 5.81
C VAL A 109 -12.52 8.71 5.93
N TYR A 110 -11.39 8.60 6.61
CA TYR A 110 -10.87 7.32 7.04
C TYR A 110 -11.46 6.96 8.40
N GLY A 111 -11.96 5.74 8.54
CA GLY A 111 -12.54 5.28 9.79
C GLY A 111 -12.68 3.78 9.88
N LYS A 112 -13.40 3.34 10.91
CA LYS A 112 -13.86 1.94 11.02
C LYS A 112 -15.37 1.91 11.24
N ALA A 113 -16.06 0.95 10.64
CA ALA A 113 -17.52 0.88 10.68
C ALA A 113 -18.11 0.92 12.10
N THR A 114 -17.43 0.32 13.08
CA THR A 114 -17.90 0.21 14.46
C THR A 114 -17.53 1.40 15.36
N CYS A 115 -16.86 2.43 14.85
CA CYS A 115 -16.44 3.58 15.66
C CYS A 115 -17.56 4.61 15.79
N PRO A 116 -18.03 4.93 17.02
CA PRO A 116 -19.06 5.94 17.23
C PRO A 116 -18.70 7.33 16.69
N PHE A 117 -17.43 7.75 16.83
CA PHE A 117 -16.96 9.04 16.30
C PHE A 117 -16.93 9.08 14.77
N CYS A 118 -16.63 7.96 14.10
CA CYS A 118 -16.71 7.87 12.64
C CYS A 118 -18.16 7.99 12.16
N ILE A 119 -19.11 7.35 12.86
CA ILE A 119 -20.54 7.43 12.54
C ILE A 119 -21.03 8.88 12.68
N LYS A 120 -20.67 9.56 13.78
CA LYS A 120 -21.03 10.96 14.01
C LYS A 120 -20.41 11.91 12.97
N ALA A 121 -19.14 11.70 12.62
CA ALA A 121 -18.46 12.52 11.60
C ALA A 121 -19.18 12.44 10.24
N LYS A 122 -19.53 11.23 9.82
CA LYS A 122 -20.30 10.99 8.59
C LYS A 122 -21.67 11.67 8.63
N ALA A 123 -22.43 11.47 9.71
CA ALA A 123 -23.74 12.10 9.87
C ALA A 123 -23.66 13.64 9.83
N ALA A 124 -22.63 14.24 10.42
CA ALA A 124 -22.42 15.69 10.39
C ALA A 124 -22.10 16.20 8.98
N LEU A 125 -21.35 15.44 8.17
CA LEU A 125 -21.11 15.77 6.76
C LEU A 125 -22.39 15.62 5.93
N ASP A 126 -23.14 14.53 6.14
CA ASP A 126 -24.42 14.26 5.47
C ASP A 126 -25.44 15.38 5.77
N GLU A 127 -25.55 15.83 7.01
CA GLU A 127 -26.44 16.93 7.43
C GLU A 127 -26.08 18.27 6.74
N LYS A 128 -24.79 18.50 6.49
CA LYS A 128 -24.30 19.68 5.77
C LYS A 128 -24.34 19.53 4.24
N GLY A 129 -24.76 18.37 3.72
CA GLY A 129 -24.79 18.10 2.28
C GLY A 129 -23.39 18.04 1.66
N ILE A 130 -22.37 17.66 2.43
CA ILE A 130 -20.99 17.53 1.96
C ILE A 130 -20.76 16.10 1.52
N ASP A 131 -20.62 15.87 0.21
CA ASP A 131 -20.25 14.56 -0.33
C ASP A 131 -18.83 14.18 0.10
N TYR A 132 -18.61 12.90 0.46
CA TYR A 132 -17.30 12.38 0.83
C TYR A 132 -17.10 10.92 0.43
N ILE A 133 -15.83 10.52 0.32
CA ILE A 133 -15.43 9.12 0.17
C ILE A 133 -15.10 8.55 1.55
N TYR A 134 -15.74 7.45 1.92
CA TYR A 134 -15.43 6.74 3.16
C TYR A 134 -14.49 5.56 2.90
N HIS A 135 -13.38 5.52 3.63
CA HIS A 135 -12.46 4.39 3.63
C HIS A 135 -12.48 3.68 4.99
N ASP A 136 -12.92 2.41 4.99
CA ASP A 136 -12.86 1.55 6.17
C ASP A 136 -11.46 0.92 6.28
N VAL A 137 -10.68 1.37 7.27
CA VAL A 137 -9.28 0.96 7.48
C VAL A 137 -9.14 -0.45 8.06
N VAL A 138 -10.24 -1.09 8.48
CA VAL A 138 -10.25 -2.49 8.93
C VAL A 138 -10.50 -3.42 7.74
N LYS A 139 -11.35 -3.01 6.81
CA LYS A 139 -11.68 -3.81 5.62
C LYS A 139 -10.72 -3.61 4.46
N ASN A 140 -10.10 -2.44 4.37
CA ASN A 140 -9.15 -2.09 3.33
C ASN A 140 -7.81 -1.71 3.97
N SER A 141 -6.85 -2.63 3.93
CA SER A 141 -5.51 -2.41 4.48
C SER A 141 -4.74 -1.34 3.71
N ALA A 142 -4.94 -1.19 2.39
CA ALA A 142 -4.35 -0.09 1.63
C ALA A 142 -4.79 1.28 2.15
N ALA A 143 -6.05 1.42 2.57
CA ALA A 143 -6.53 2.64 3.21
C ALA A 143 -5.86 2.89 4.57
N LEU A 144 -5.60 1.85 5.37
CA LEU A 144 -4.85 1.96 6.62
C LEU A 144 -3.40 2.43 6.37
N TYR A 145 -2.71 1.77 5.43
CA TYR A 145 -1.33 2.08 5.05
C TYR A 145 -1.20 3.43 4.36
N ARG A 146 -2.28 3.95 3.77
CA ARG A 146 -2.34 5.32 3.24
C ARG A 146 -2.53 6.34 4.36
N MET A 147 -3.50 6.12 5.24
CA MET A 147 -3.88 7.06 6.30
C MET A 147 -2.76 7.29 7.31
N ILE A 148 -2.18 6.23 7.89
CA ILE A 148 -1.23 6.37 9.01
C ILE A 148 -0.03 7.26 8.68
N PRO A 149 0.75 7.03 7.61
CA PRO A 149 1.95 7.83 7.34
C PRO A 149 1.60 9.28 7.01
N GLU A 150 0.50 9.53 6.29
CA GLU A 150 0.05 10.90 6.00
C GLU A 150 -0.34 11.66 7.25
N VAL A 151 -1.09 11.03 8.16
CA VAL A 151 -1.45 11.66 9.43
C VAL A 151 -0.20 11.92 10.27
N LYS A 152 0.71 10.94 10.36
CA LYS A 152 1.96 11.08 11.14
C LYS A 152 2.87 12.18 10.62
N ALA A 153 2.92 12.41 9.31
CA ALA A 153 3.65 13.53 8.73
C ALA A 153 3.14 14.89 9.23
N ILE A 154 1.87 14.97 9.65
CA ILE A 154 1.23 16.20 10.14
C ILE A 154 1.27 16.30 11.67
N ILE A 155 0.92 15.22 12.39
CA ILE A 155 0.76 15.25 13.86
C ILE A 155 2.00 14.77 14.62
N GLY A 156 3.03 14.32 13.91
CA GLY A 156 4.29 13.83 14.45
C GLY A 156 4.35 12.31 14.67
N GLU A 157 5.53 11.73 14.43
CA GLU A 157 5.77 10.27 14.44
C GLU A 157 5.44 9.55 15.75
N LYS A 158 5.55 10.26 16.87
CA LYS A 158 5.30 9.71 18.22
C LYS A 158 3.85 9.82 18.65
N THR A 159 3.02 10.54 17.91
CA THR A 159 1.62 10.77 18.27
C THR A 159 0.76 9.60 17.78
N PRO A 160 -0.05 8.97 18.66
CA PRO A 160 -0.95 7.91 18.25
C PRO A 160 -1.98 8.38 17.22
N VAL A 161 -2.16 7.61 16.15
CA VAL A 161 -3.21 7.85 15.16
C VAL A 161 -4.49 7.13 15.60
N THR A 162 -5.58 7.88 15.72
CA THR A 162 -6.92 7.36 16.02
C THR A 162 -7.86 7.57 14.83
N VAL A 163 -9.09 7.06 14.87
CA VAL A 163 -10.11 7.32 13.84
C VAL A 163 -11.31 8.07 14.44
N PRO A 164 -12.03 8.90 13.67
CA PRO A 164 -11.84 9.18 12.24
C PRO A 164 -10.65 10.09 11.93
N GLN A 165 -10.16 10.05 10.68
CA GLN A 165 -9.21 11.02 10.13
C GLN A 165 -9.79 11.60 8.84
N ILE A 166 -9.90 12.92 8.79
CA ILE A 166 -10.79 13.61 7.85
C ILE A 166 -10.01 14.65 7.06
N TRP A 167 -10.23 14.65 5.74
CA TRP A 167 -9.82 15.68 4.80
C TRP A 167 -11.06 16.28 4.17
N LEU A 168 -11.09 17.61 4.03
CA LEU A 168 -12.10 18.34 3.26
C LEU A 168 -11.42 19.20 2.21
N ASP A 169 -11.86 19.10 0.96
CA ASP A 169 -11.25 19.75 -0.20
C ASP A 169 -9.71 19.54 -0.28
N GLY A 170 -9.26 18.33 0.07
CA GLY A 170 -7.84 17.95 0.13
C GLY A 170 -7.07 18.51 1.33
N LYS A 171 -7.70 19.30 2.21
CA LYS A 171 -7.07 19.83 3.43
C LYS A 171 -7.36 18.93 4.63
N TYR A 172 -6.31 18.57 5.34
CA TYR A 172 -6.45 17.78 6.56
C TYR A 172 -7.15 18.58 7.67
N ILE A 173 -8.22 18.00 8.21
CA ILE A 173 -9.02 18.53 9.31
C ILE A 173 -8.68 17.82 10.62
N GLY A 174 -8.43 16.50 10.55
CA GLY A 174 -8.13 15.64 11.70
C GLY A 174 -9.32 14.84 12.19
N GLY A 175 -9.53 14.80 13.51
CA GLY A 175 -10.57 13.98 14.14
C GLY A 175 -11.98 14.59 14.11
N PHE A 176 -12.93 13.90 14.74
CA PHE A 176 -14.33 14.35 14.83
C PHE A 176 -14.49 15.71 15.53
N ASP A 177 -13.73 15.95 16.60
CA ASP A 177 -13.78 17.23 17.33
C ASP A 177 -13.33 18.39 16.44
N ASN A 178 -12.26 18.18 15.67
CA ASN A 178 -11.76 19.16 14.72
C ASN A 178 -12.77 19.42 13.60
N LEU A 179 -13.43 18.37 13.09
CA LEU A 179 -14.50 18.52 12.09
C LEU A 179 -15.63 19.39 12.64
N THR A 180 -16.08 19.12 13.87
CA THR A 180 -17.16 19.89 14.49
C THR A 180 -16.79 21.37 14.63
N LEU A 181 -15.55 21.66 15.05
CA LEU A 181 -15.04 23.04 15.10
C LEU A 181 -14.92 23.69 13.72
N HIS A 182 -14.65 22.89 12.67
CA HIS A 182 -14.55 23.39 11.30
C HIS A 182 -15.93 23.74 10.72
N LEU A 183 -16.95 22.91 10.91
CA LEU A 183 -18.29 23.07 10.33
C LEU A 183 -19.15 24.15 11.02
N ASN A 184 -18.73 24.61 12.21
CA ASN A 184 -19.43 25.62 13.01
C ASN A 184 -18.84 27.03 12.85
N LYS A 185 -17.82 27.20 11.99
CA LYS A 185 -17.32 28.51 11.57
C LYS A 185 -18.14 29.01 10.39
#